data_AF-A0A8S8XK97-F1
#
_entry.id   AF-A0A8S8XK97-F1
#
_cell.length_a   1.000
_cell.length_b   1.000
_cell.length_c   1.000
_cell.angle_alpha   90.00
_cell.angle_beta   90.00
_cell.angle_gamma   90.00
#
_symmetry.space_group_name_H-M   'P 1'
#
loop_
_entity.id
_entity.type
_entity.pdbx_description
1 polymer ?
#
loop_
_entity_poly.entity_id
_entity_poly.type
_entity_poly.pdbx_seq_one_letter_code
_entity_poly.pdbx_strand_id
1 'polypeptide(L)' 'MVLLNLWSIGHFVQWFVVGRFLAISWQLFLLLSIGWELLELILPYEFAEESWDNKISDVIVNCCGFYLGVKLRTANIQ' A
#
# COMPACT_ATOMS: atom_id res chain seq x y z
N MET A 1 -4.45 10.14 16.55
CA MET A 1 -4.84 9.92 15.14
C MET A 1 -5.36 8.50 15.00
N VAL A 2 -6.19 8.23 14.00
CA VAL A 2 -6.81 6.91 13.82
C VAL A 2 -5.82 5.99 13.09
N LEU A 3 -5.68 4.75 13.56
CA LEU A 3 -4.73 3.78 13.00
C LEU A 3 -5.09 3.30 11.59
N LEU A 4 -6.39 3.22 11.27
CA LEU A 4 -6.92 2.85 9.98
C LEU A 4 -7.95 3.90 9.55
N ASN A 5 -7.72 4.55 8.42
CA ASN A 5 -8.56 5.63 7.95
C ASN A 5 -8.99 5.38 6.49
N LEU A 6 -9.64 6.36 5.86
CA LEU A 6 -10.08 6.25 4.47
C LEU A 6 -8.89 6.08 3.51
N TRP A 7 -7.74 6.68 3.80
CA TRP A 7 -6.50 6.48 3.06
C TRP A 7 -6.02 5.03 3.17
N SER A 8 -6.10 4.39 4.34
CA SER A 8 -5.79 2.96 4.48
C SER A 8 -6.65 2.08 3.55
N ILE A 9 -7.92 2.43 3.32
CA ILE A 9 -8.76 1.74 2.32
C ILE A 9 -8.23 2.01 0.91
N GLY A 10 -7.86 3.25 0.61
CA GLY A 10 -7.22 3.64 -0.66
C GLY A 10 -5.94 2.85 -0.93
N HIS A 11 -5.05 2.75 0.07
CA HIS A 11 -3.85 1.93 0.10
C HIS A 11 -4.12 0.48 -0.29
N PHE A 12 -5.09 -0.15 0.39
CA PHE A 12 -5.49 -1.52 0.09
C PHE A 12 -5.94 -1.67 -1.36
N VAL A 13 -6.88 -0.83 -1.81
CA VAL A 13 -7.49 -0.92 -3.15
C VAL A 13 -6.45 -0.65 -4.23
N GLN A 14 -5.61 0.37 -4.06
CA GLN A 14 -4.53 0.71 -4.98
C GLN A 14 -3.60 -0.49 -5.18
N TRP A 15 -3.08 -1.05 -4.08
CA TRP A 15 -2.12 -2.14 -4.18
C TRP A 15 -2.75 -3.47 -4.58
N PHE A 16 -4.03 -3.68 -4.26
CA PHE A 16 -4.81 -4.77 -4.83
C PHE A 16 -4.90 -4.69 -6.35
N VAL A 17 -5.29 -3.53 -6.89
CA VAL A 17 -5.39 -3.31 -8.34
C VAL A 17 -4.02 -3.49 -9.00
N VAL A 18 -2.97 -2.89 -8.43
CA VAL A 18 -1.60 -3.04 -8.92
C VAL A 18 -1.17 -4.51 -8.92
N GLY A 19 -1.33 -5.23 -7.81
CA GLY A 19 -0.99 -6.65 -7.75
C GLY A 19 -1.81 -7.52 -8.70
N ARG A 20 -3.09 -7.18 -8.91
CA ARG A 20 -4.02 -7.92 -9.75
C ARG A 20 -3.76 -7.76 -11.24
N PHE A 21 -3.37 -6.58 -11.69
CA PHE A 21 -3.29 -6.24 -13.11
C PHE A 21 -1.89 -5.91 -13.61
N LEU A 22 -0.97 -5.48 -12.74
CA LEU A 22 0.41 -5.14 -13.13
C LEU A 22 1.38 -6.23 -12.69
N ALA A 23 2.18 -6.75 -13.62
CA ALA A 23 3.20 -7.76 -13.37
C ALA A 23 4.46 -7.19 -12.70
N ILE A 24 4.29 -6.46 -11.60
CA ILE A 24 5.41 -5.92 -10.80
C ILE A 24 5.89 -6.95 -9.76
N SER A 25 7.18 -6.86 -9.42
CA SER A 25 7.79 -7.71 -8.40
C SER A 25 7.50 -7.19 -6.98
N TRP A 26 7.61 -8.08 -5.98
CA TRP A 26 7.49 -7.71 -4.57
C TRP A 26 8.52 -6.66 -4.13
N GLN A 27 9.72 -6.69 -4.71
CA GLN A 27 10.79 -5.73 -4.42
C GLN A 27 10.41 -4.33 -4.90
N LEU A 28 9.87 -4.21 -6.12
CA LEU A 28 9.42 -2.93 -6.65
C LEU A 28 8.20 -2.41 -5.87
N PHE A 29 7.27 -3.30 -5.53
CA PHE A 29 6.14 -2.98 -4.64
C PHE A 29 6.61 -2.40 -3.30
N LEU A 30 7.54 -3.07 -2.59
CA LEU A 30 8.01 -2.61 -1.28
C LEU A 30 8.76 -1.29 -1.37
N LEU A 31 9.58 -1.10 -2.42
CA LEU A 31 10.27 0.16 -2.66
C LEU A 31 9.28 1.33 -2.80
N LEU A 32 8.21 1.14 -3.57
CA LEU A 32 7.20 2.17 -3.78
C LEU A 32 6.31 2.38 -2.55
N SER A 33 5.91 1.30 -1.87
CA SER A 33 5.10 1.34 -0.64
C SER A 33 5.82 2.10 0.48
N ILE A 34 7.05 1.70 0.80
CA ILE A 34 7.86 2.37 1.84
C ILE A 34 8.30 3.76 1.37
N GLY A 35 8.62 3.90 0.08
CA GLY A 35 9.01 5.18 -0.50
C GLY A 35 7.92 6.24 -0.37
N TRP A 36 6.64 5.86 -0.46
CA TRP A 36 5.51 6.76 -0.24
C TRP A 36 5.45 7.25 1.21
N GLU A 37 5.51 6.36 2.19
CA GLU A 37 5.53 6.73 3.62
C GLU A 37 6.70 7.66 3.98
N LEU A 38 7.87 7.44 3.37
CA LEU A 38 9.03 8.30 3.55
C LEU A 38 8.86 9.66 2.87
N LEU A 39 8.20 9.71 1.71
CA LEU A 39 7.89 10.95 1.02
C LEU A 39 6.96 11.82 1.86
N GLU A 40 5.98 11.23 2.53
CA GLU A 40 5.04 11.94 3.41
C GLU A 40 5.73 12.69 4.55
N LEU A 41 6.89 12.23 5.03
CA LEU A 41 7.67 12.93 6.06
C LEU A 41 8.10 14.35 5.67
N ILE A 42 8.13 14.65 4.37
CA ILE A 42 8.54 15.96 3.84
C ILE A 42 7.41 16.71 3.13
N LEU A 43 6.22 16.12 3.03
CA LEU A 43 5.08 16.73 2.36
C LEU A 43 4.31 17.65 3.32
N PRO A 44 4.06 18.92 2.95
CA PRO A 44 3.33 19.87 3.79
C PRO A 44 1.81 19.75 3.57
N TYR A 45 1.27 18.53 3.69
CA TYR A 45 -0.16 18.26 3.52
C TYR A 45 -0.73 17.59 4.76
N GLU A 46 -1.96 17.95 5.14
CA GLU A 46 -2.61 17.41 6.35
C GLU A 46 -2.76 15.88 6.34
N PHE A 47 -2.89 15.26 5.15
CA PHE A 47 -2.96 13.80 5.04
C PHE A 47 -1.62 13.11 5.32
N ALA A 48 -0.50 13.83 5.17
CA ALA A 48 0.83 13.29 5.41
C ALA A 48 1.24 13.39 6.89
N GLU A 49 0.59 14.28 7.65
CA GLU A 49 0.73 14.43 9.09
C GLU A 49 0.01 13.29 9.82
N GLU A 50 0.66 12.13 9.89
CA GLU A 50 0.14 10.92 10.54
C GLU A 50 1.14 10.33 11.54
N SER A 51 0.64 9.60 12.53
CA SER A 51 1.49 8.91 13.51
C SER A 51 2.28 7.77 12.86
N TRP A 52 3.49 7.50 13.36
CA TRP A 52 4.31 6.36 12.91
C TRP A 52 3.56 5.02 12.92
N ASP A 53 2.69 4.78 13.90
CA ASP A 53 1.88 3.55 13.96
C ASP A 53 0.94 3.40 12.76
N ASN A 54 0.37 4.52 12.29
CA ASN A 54 -0.50 4.55 11.12
C ASN A 54 0.31 4.33 9.83
N LYS A 55 1.46 4.98 9.68
CA LYS A 55 2.39 4.73 8.55
C LYS A 55 2.83 3.26 8.44
N ILE A 56 3.16 2.64 9.57
CA ILE A 56 3.49 1.20 9.63
C ILE A 56 2.26 0.36 9.24
N SER A 57 1.08 0.72 9.76
CA SER A 57 -0.18 0.07 9.41
C SER A 57 -0.47 0.16 7.91
N ASP A 58 -0.23 1.30 7.28
CA ASP A 58 -0.48 1.50 5.85
C ASP A 58 0.45 0.62 5.00
N VAL A 59 1.72 0.42 5.39
CA VAL A 59 2.60 -0.57 4.74
C VAL A 59 2.06 -2.00 4.87
N ILE A 60 1.51 -2.37 6.03
CA ILE A 60 0.89 -3.69 6.24
C ILE A 60 -0.34 -3.84 5.33
N VAL A 61 -1.19 -2.82 5.27
CA VAL A 61 -2.39 -2.80 4.43
C VAL A 61 -2.03 -2.87 2.95
N ASN A 62 -0.98 -2.15 2.52
CA ASN A 62 -0.40 -2.23 1.18
C ASN A 62 0.00 -3.68 0.86
N CYS A 63 0.70 -4.36 1.79
CA CYS A 63 1.12 -5.75 1.62
C CYS A 63 -0.09 -6.70 1.46
N CYS A 64 -1.13 -6.53 2.28
CA CYS A 64 -2.35 -7.32 2.18
C CYS A 64 -3.05 -7.14 0.82
N GLY A 65 -3.20 -5.90 0.36
CA GLY A 65 -3.78 -5.57 -0.94
C GLY A 65 -2.97 -6.21 -2.07
N PHE A 66 -1.67 -5.96 -2.11
CA PHE A 66 -0.78 -6.49 -3.15
C PHE A 66 -0.76 -8.02 -3.19
N TYR A 67 -0.65 -8.68 -2.03
CA TYR A 67 -0.69 -10.13 -1.93
C TYR A 67 -1.97 -10.72 -2.52
N LEU A 68 -3.13 -10.20 -2.13
CA LEU A 68 -4.42 -10.67 -2.62
C LEU A 68 -4.56 -10.45 -4.14
N GLY A 69 -4.12 -9.30 -4.64
CA GLY A 69 -4.09 -9.01 -6.07
C GLY A 69 -3.26 -10.03 -6.85
N VAL A 70 -2.02 -10.26 -6.41
CA VAL A 70 -1.11 -11.23 -7.04
C VAL A 70 -1.69 -12.65 -6.98
N LYS A 71 -2.21 -13.08 -5.82
CA LYS A 71 -2.80 -14.41 -5.64
C LYS A 71 -3.96 -14.65 -6.60
N LEU A 72 -4.88 -13.69 -6.71
CA LEU A 72 -6.01 -13.79 -7.63
C LEU A 72 -5.57 -13.76 -9.10
N ARG A 73 -4.55 -12.96 -9.45
CA ARG A 73 -4.01 -12.99 -10.81
C ARG A 73 -3.47 -14.38 -11.16
N THR A 74 -2.65 -14.96 -10.30
CA THR A 74 -2.05 -16.28 -10.53
C THR A 74 -3.11 -17.38 -10.60
N ALA A 75 -4.14 -17.33 -9.76
CA ALA A 75 -5.25 -18.28 -9.81
C ALA A 75 -6.05 -18.23 -11.12
N ASN A 76 -6.11 -17.08 -11.81
CA ASN A 76 -6.79 -16.93 -13.10
C ASN A 76 -5.95 -17.38 -14.30
N ILE A 77 -4.66 -17.70 -14.09
CA ILE A 77 -3.74 -18.15 -15.14
C ILE A 77 -3.61 -19.70 -15.13
N GLN A 78 -4.16 -20.37 -14.11
CA GLN A 78 -4.24 -21.83 -14.00
C GLN A 78 -5.50 -22.36 -14.71
#